data_AF-A0A653SSZ3-F1
#
_entry.id   AF-A0A653SSZ3-F1
#
_cell.length_a   1.000
_cell.length_b   1.000
_cell.length_c   1.000
_cell.angle_alpha   90.00
_cell.angle_beta   90.00
_cell.angle_gamma   90.00
#
_symmetry.space_group_name_H-M   'P 1'
#
loop_
_entity.id
_entity.type
_entity.pdbx_description
1 polymer ?
#
loop_
_entity_poly.entity_id
_entity_poly.type
_entity_poly.pdbx_seq_one_letter_code
_entity_poly.pdbx_strand_id
1 'polypeptide(L)' 'MSKVSKKVIGVDVGAKFLTICFSDLENKDQVFNIENIQRAILSFLKKFPIEDYCFVIEATGN' A
#
# COMPACT_ATOMS: atom_id res chain seq x y z
N MET A 1 -24.35 0.57 -1.46
CA MET A 1 -23.16 1.26 -2.01
C MET A 1 -21.96 0.90 -1.16
N SER A 2 -20.80 0.76 -1.80
CA SER A 2 -19.66 -0.10 -1.44
C SER A 2 -19.31 -0.23 0.05
N LYS A 3 -19.38 -1.47 0.58
CA LYS A 3 -18.66 -1.91 1.77
C LYS A 3 -17.16 -1.94 1.44
N VAL A 4 -16.49 -0.79 1.39
CA VAL A 4 -15.04 -0.80 1.61
C VAL A 4 -14.86 -0.82 3.13
N SER A 5 -15.09 -1.98 3.74
CA SER A 5 -14.95 -2.17 5.19
C SER A 5 -13.48 -2.24 5.62
N LYS A 6 -12.55 -1.90 4.71
CA LYS A 6 -11.10 -2.05 4.83
C LYS A 6 -10.43 -0.78 4.34
N LYS A 7 -9.28 -0.44 4.89
CA LYS A 7 -8.54 0.76 4.50
C LYS A 7 -7.90 0.58 3.12
N VAL A 8 -7.86 1.67 2.35
CA VAL A 8 -7.29 1.71 0.99
C VAL A 8 -5.84 2.18 1.07
N ILE A 9 -4.97 1.55 0.28
CA ILE A 9 -3.56 1.94 0.12
C ILE A 9 -3.36 2.30 -1.36
N GLY A 10 -2.94 3.54 -1.63
CA GLY A 10 -2.51 3.99 -2.94
C GLY A 10 -1.04 3.66 -3.17
N VAL A 11 -0.69 3.16 -4.36
CA VAL A 11 0.69 2.86 -4.74
C VAL A 11 0.98 3.48 -6.10
N ASP A 12 1.96 4.38 -6.14
CA ASP A 12 2.57 4.88 -7.37
C ASP A 12 3.82 4.04 -7.70
N VAL A 13 3.91 3.59 -8.95
CA VAL A 13 4.87 2.57 -9.40
C VAL A 13 5.93 3.20 -10.28
N GLY A 14 7.09 3.48 -9.69
CA GLY A 14 8.30 3.89 -10.42
C GLY A 14 9.21 2.71 -10.77
N ALA A 15 10.11 2.91 -11.74
CA ALA A 15 11.07 1.88 -12.17
C ALA A 15 12.05 1.43 -11.06
N LYS A 16 12.39 2.32 -10.12
CA LYS A 16 13.31 2.04 -9.00
C LYS A 16 12.63 1.99 -7.64
N PHE A 17 11.51 2.70 -7.49
CA PHE A 17 10.84 2.88 -6.21
C PHE A 17 9.33 2.77 -6.36
N LEU A 18 8.67 2.34 -5.28
CA LEU A 18 7.24 2.42 -5.10
C LEU A 18 6.96 3.49 -4.04
N THR A 19 6.05 4.42 -4.36
CA THR A 19 5.55 5.40 -3.40
C THR A 19 4.20 4.93 -2.90
N ILE A 20 4.11 4.68 -1.60
CA ILE A 20 2.94 4.09 -0.96
C ILE A 20 2.31 5.11 -0.04
N CYS A 21 1.02 5.39 -0.26
CA CYS A 21 0.24 6.40 0.47
C CYS A 21 -0.99 5.75 1.10
N PHE A 22 -1.21 5.93 2.40
CA PHE A 22 -2.39 5.41 3.11
C PHE A 22 -2.64 6.18 4.40
N SER A 23 -3.87 6.12 4.93
CA SER A 23 -4.16 6.64 6.27
C SER A 23 -4.03 5.52 7.31
N ASP A 24 -3.24 5.75 8.36
CA ASP A 24 -2.99 4.77 9.42
C ASP A 24 -4.16 4.59 10.39
N LEU A 25 -3.99 3.78 11.44
CA LEU A 25 -4.98 3.52 12.50
C LEU A 25 -5.43 4.77 13.26
N GLU A 26 -4.63 5.82 13.27
CA GLU A 26 -4.94 7.12 13.88
C GLU A 26 -5.54 8.12 12.88
N ASN A 27 -5.87 7.67 11.65
CA ASN A 27 -6.31 8.49 10.53
C ASN A 27 -5.29 9.57 10.13
N LYS A 28 -4.00 9.29 10.32
CA LYS A 28 -2.93 10.16 9.81
C LYS A 28 -2.44 9.64 8.48
N ASP A 29 -2.21 10.55 7.55
CA ASP A 29 -1.68 10.21 6.25
C ASP A 29 -0.21 9.84 6.35
N GLN A 30 0.13 8.71 5.76
CA GLN A 30 1.46 8.13 5.71
C GLN A 30 1.92 8.04 4.26
N VAL A 31 3.19 8.37 4.04
CA VAL A 31 3.84 8.26 2.73
C VAL A 31 5.18 7.54 2.91
N PHE A 32 5.37 6.45 2.18
CA PHE A 32 6.60 5.68 2.19
C PHE A 32 7.15 5.51 0.78
N ASN A 33 8.46 5.68 0.65
CA ASN A 33 9.19 5.27 -0.55
C ASN A 33 9.93 3.99 -0.23
N ILE A 34 9.66 2.93 -0.98
CA ILE A 34 10.38 1.65 -0.88
C ILE A 34 11.01 1.31 -2.22
N GLU A 35 12.07 0.52 -2.21
CA GLU A 35 12.64 0.00 -3.46
C GLU A 35 11.62 -0.88 -4.19
N ASN A 36 11.57 -0.76 -5.52
CA ASN A 36 10.75 -1.62 -6.38
C ASN A 36 11.43 -2.97 -6.59
N ILE A 37 11.65 -3.69 -5.49
CA ILE A 37 12.16 -5.06 -5.47
C ILE A 37 11.32 -5.91 -4.52
N GLN A 38 11.17 -7.20 -4.84
CA GLN A 38 10.34 -8.14 -4.09
C GLN A 38 10.64 -8.14 -2.59
N ARG A 39 11.93 -8.11 -2.20
CA ARG A 39 12.35 -8.10 -0.79
C ARG A 39 11.82 -6.89 -0.03
N ALA A 40 11.91 -5.70 -0.63
CA ALA A 40 11.46 -4.45 -0.01
C ALA A 40 9.93 -4.42 0.12
N ILE A 41 9.23 -4.85 -0.92
CA ILE A 41 7.76 -4.99 -0.94
C ILE A 41 7.30 -5.94 0.17
N LEU A 42 7.85 -7.16 0.25
CA LEU A 42 7.48 -8.14 1.26
C LEU A 42 7.81 -7.65 2.68
N SER A 43 8.92 -6.95 2.86
CA SER A 43 9.28 -6.35 4.15
C SER A 43 8.28 -5.26 4.56
N PHE A 44 7.84 -4.43 3.62
CA PHE A 44 6.87 -3.38 3.86
C PHE A 44 5.49 -3.95 4.23
N LEU A 45 5.02 -4.97 3.51
CA LEU A 45 3.70 -5.58 3.74
C LEU A 45 3.57 -6.19 5.16
N LYS A 46 4.67 -6.63 5.78
CA LYS A 46 4.67 -7.12 7.17
C LYS A 46 4.28 -6.08 8.22
N LYS A 47 4.32 -4.78 7.87
CA LYS A 47 3.92 -3.69 8.77
C LYS A 47 2.41 -3.59 8.95
N PHE A 48 1.63 -4.25 8.11
CA PHE A 48 0.18 -4.17 8.11
C PHE A 48 -0.43 -5.44 8.70
N PRO A 49 -1.33 -5.31 9.69
CA PRO A 49 -2.14 -6.43 10.12
C PRO A 49 -3.09 -6.84 8.98
N ILE A 50 -2.93 -8.05 8.44
CA ILE A 50 -3.67 -8.56 7.27
C ILE A 50 -5.20 -8.59 7.51
N GLU A 51 -5.59 -8.59 8.78
CA GLU A 51 -6.98 -8.60 9.25
C GLU A 51 -7.71 -7.30 8.89
N ASP A 52 -7.01 -6.16 8.94
CA ASP A 52 -7.58 -4.82 8.75
C ASP A 52 -7.52 -4.31 7.30
N TYR A 53 -6.69 -4.93 6.46
CA TYR A 53 -6.40 -4.45 5.10
C TYR A 53 -6.79 -5.50 4.05
N CYS A 54 -7.20 -5.02 2.87
CA CYS A 54 -7.35 -5.86 1.68
C CYS A 54 -6.21 -5.47 0.75
N PHE A 55 -5.30 -6.39 0.47
CA PHE A 55 -4.23 -6.13 -0.49
C PHE A 55 -4.78 -6.40 -1.90
N VAL A 56 -5.12 -5.34 -2.60
CA VAL A 56 -5.44 -5.39 -4.04
C VAL A 56 -4.26 -4.76 -4.77
N ILE A 57 -3.63 -5.53 -5.66
CA ILE A 57 -2.58 -5.00 -6.55
C ILE A 57 -3.28 -4.68 -7.87
N GLU A 58 -3.55 -3.41 -8.11
CA GLU A 58 -4.08 -2.93 -9.39
C GLU A 58 -2.95 -2.27 -10.18
N ALA A 59 -2.63 -2.82 -11.34
CA ALA A 59 -1.73 -2.18 -12.27
C ALA A 59 -2.52 -1.14 -13.08
N THR A 60 -2.42 0.14 -12.73
CA THR A 60 -2.93 1.23 -13.57
C THR A 60 -1.88 1.60 -14.61
N GLY A 61 -1.66 0.74 -15.59
CA GLY A 61 -0.80 0.99 -16.74
C GLY A 61 -1.56 0.76 -18.03
N ASN A 62 -1.66 1.80 -18.87
CA ASN A 62 -1.90 1.67 -20.31
C ASN A 62 -0.62 1.21 -21.00
#